data_AF-A0A0Q5J7P6-F1
#
_entry.id   AF-A0A0Q5J7P6-F1
#
_cell.length_a   1.000
_cell.length_b   1.000
_cell.length_c   1.000
_cell.angle_alpha   90.00
_cell.angle_beta   90.00
_cell.angle_gamma   90.00
#
_symmetry.space_group_name_H-M   'P 1'
#
loop_
_entity.id
_entity.type
_entity.pdbx_description
1 polymer ?
#
loop_
_entity_poly.entity_id
_entity_poly.type
_entity_poly.pdbx_seq_one_letter_code
_entity_poly.pdbx_strand_id
1 'polypeptide(L)'
;MTAPLALWPVRRETEALAEHLALQFNAVLHRPWQHAGRQLDAFSAAFAGAQAWVLIGAVGIATRFIAGLPRDKHTDPAVVVLDDAARFAVALLGGHEGGANALAYAVARATGAVPVVTTATEAVKPLTLGVGCRRGVSAEQIAAAVTHALAGHPLSDVREVATVDLKADETGLLAYCETHTLPLRVFARADLAGRAYVTQPSDWVQQNVGLPGVCEPCALLASPRGELIVPKTALNGVTVAVVEDRGWRPTEQIAGGQA
;
A
#
# COMPACT_ATOMS: atom_id res chain seq x y z
N MET A 1 2.27 2.23 28.39
CA MET A 1 2.09 3.33 27.43
C MET A 1 2.82 2.92 26.16
N THR A 2 2.10 2.60 25.09
CA THR A 2 2.71 2.25 23.80
C THR A 2 3.43 3.49 23.25
N ALA A 3 4.70 3.36 22.89
CA ALA A 3 5.46 4.51 22.39
C ALA A 3 4.91 4.92 21.00
N PRO A 4 4.65 6.22 20.76
CA PRO A 4 3.89 6.66 19.60
C PRO A 4 4.67 6.56 18.29
N LEU A 5 3.96 6.62 17.16
CA LEU A 5 4.54 6.91 15.85
C LEU A 5 5.23 8.28 15.88
N ALA A 6 6.40 8.39 15.27
CA ALA A 6 7.14 9.65 15.16
C ALA A 6 7.47 10.00 13.70
N LEU A 7 7.46 11.29 13.38
CA LEU A 7 7.83 11.84 12.08
C LEU A 7 9.13 12.62 12.18
N TRP A 8 10.00 12.42 11.20
CA TRP A 8 11.27 13.12 11.07
C TRP A 8 11.44 13.69 9.65
N PRO A 9 10.98 14.91 9.39
CA PRO A 9 11.35 15.64 8.17
C PRO A 9 12.84 16.01 8.20
N VAL A 10 13.59 15.56 7.20
CA VAL A 10 15.03 15.89 7.07
C VAL A 10 15.23 17.37 6.73
N ARG A 11 14.24 17.97 6.06
CA ARG A 11 14.28 19.33 5.50
C ARG A 11 13.11 20.16 6.02
N ARG A 12 13.32 21.47 6.16
CA ARG A 12 12.28 22.38 6.64
C ARG A 12 11.14 22.54 5.64
N GLU A 13 11.45 22.42 4.36
CA GLU A 13 10.48 22.56 3.27
C GLU A 13 9.40 21.48 3.27
N THR A 14 9.63 20.34 3.95
CA THR A 14 8.65 19.25 4.10
C THR A 14 7.87 19.32 5.42
N GLU A 15 8.04 20.39 6.21
CA GLU A 15 7.35 20.57 7.50
C GLU A 15 5.83 20.52 7.34
N ALA A 16 5.25 21.17 6.33
CA ALA A 16 3.79 21.17 6.12
C ALA A 16 3.24 19.76 5.83
N LEU A 17 3.97 18.95 5.05
CA LEU A 17 3.62 17.54 4.81
C LEU A 17 3.73 16.74 6.11
N ALA A 18 4.78 16.99 6.90
CA ALA A 18 4.99 16.32 8.18
C ALA A 18 3.89 16.66 9.20
N GLU A 19 3.45 17.93 9.25
CA GLU A 19 2.35 18.40 10.09
C GLU A 19 1.03 17.76 9.71
N HIS A 20 0.73 17.67 8.41
CA HIS A 20 -0.45 16.98 7.92
C HIS A 20 -0.50 15.52 8.40
N LEU A 21 0.60 14.78 8.24
CA LEU A 21 0.70 13.38 8.68
C LEU A 21 0.68 13.25 10.21
N ALA A 22 1.32 14.18 10.94
CA ALA A 22 1.32 14.21 12.40
C ALA A 22 -0.11 14.32 12.95
N LEU A 23 -0.92 15.21 12.37
CA LEU A 23 -2.32 15.37 12.73
C LEU A 23 -3.14 14.13 12.40
N GLN A 24 -2.96 13.58 11.19
CA GLN A 24 -3.74 12.43 10.74
C GLN A 24 -3.46 11.15 11.55
N PHE A 25 -2.21 10.93 11.93
CA PHE A 25 -1.81 9.73 12.67
C PHE A 25 -1.65 9.93 14.18
N ASN A 26 -1.95 11.13 14.70
CA ASN A 26 -1.67 11.50 16.09
C ASN A 26 -0.21 11.19 16.50
N ALA A 27 0.72 11.59 15.64
CA ALA A 27 2.13 11.21 15.73
C ALA A 27 3.00 12.38 16.23
N VAL A 28 4.13 12.04 16.84
CA VAL A 28 5.09 13.03 17.36
C VAL A 28 5.90 13.60 16.19
N LEU A 29 5.78 14.90 15.94
CA LEU A 29 6.57 15.58 14.91
C LEU A 29 7.87 16.13 15.50
N HIS A 30 9.01 15.63 15.01
CA HIS A 30 10.32 16.21 15.28
C HIS A 30 10.62 17.35 14.29
N ARG A 31 11.33 18.39 14.77
CA ARG A 31 11.77 19.53 13.95
C ARG A 31 13.29 19.67 14.06
N PRO A 32 14.07 18.91 13.27
CA PRO A 32 15.52 18.79 13.48
C PRO A 32 16.28 20.12 13.39
N TRP A 33 15.76 21.08 12.62
CA TRP A 33 16.32 22.43 12.48
C TRP A 33 16.16 23.32 13.73
N GLN A 34 15.38 22.90 14.74
CA GLN A 34 15.26 23.63 16.00
C GLN A 34 16.36 23.28 17.01
N HIS A 35 17.18 22.26 16.71
CA HIS A 35 18.27 21.82 17.58
C HIS A 35 19.62 22.18 16.96
N ALA A 36 20.58 22.63 17.79
CA ALA A 36 21.96 22.80 17.38
C ALA A 36 22.64 21.42 17.28
N GLY A 37 23.44 21.19 16.23
CA GLY A 37 24.20 19.95 16.03
C GLY A 37 23.85 19.22 14.74
N ARG A 38 24.41 18.02 14.55
CA ARG A 38 24.11 17.18 13.38
C ARG A 38 22.79 16.46 13.62
N GLN A 39 21.89 16.47 12.62
CA GLN A 39 20.62 15.75 12.71
C GLN A 39 20.79 14.26 13.00
N LEU A 40 21.86 13.64 12.47
CA LEU A 40 22.18 12.24 12.72
C LEU A 40 22.27 11.95 14.21
N ASP A 41 23.01 12.76 14.97
CA ASP A 41 23.22 12.54 16.40
C ASP A 41 21.90 12.65 17.17
N ALA A 42 21.07 13.63 16.82
CA ALA A 42 19.75 13.82 17.42
C ALA A 42 18.77 12.68 17.08
N PHE A 43 18.76 12.22 15.83
CA PHE A 43 17.93 11.09 15.42
C PHE A 43 18.37 9.80 16.13
N SER A 44 19.67 9.53 16.17
CA SER A 44 20.22 8.35 16.86
C SER A 44 19.84 8.31 18.34
N ALA A 45 19.84 9.46 19.02
CA ALA A 45 19.40 9.56 20.41
C ALA A 45 17.88 9.33 20.58
N ALA A 46 17.08 9.74 19.60
CA ALA A 46 15.62 9.61 19.64
C ALA A 46 15.11 8.22 19.20
N PHE A 47 15.85 7.51 18.35
CA PHE A 47 15.39 6.33 17.59
C PHE A 47 14.64 5.29 18.44
N ALA A 48 15.18 4.90 19.59
CA ALA A 48 14.59 3.88 20.46
C ALA A 48 13.34 4.37 21.24
N GLY A 49 13.01 5.67 21.17
CA GLY A 49 11.89 6.28 21.88
C GLY A 49 10.53 6.17 21.18
N ALA A 50 10.48 5.61 19.97
CA ALA A 50 9.25 5.44 19.19
C ALA A 50 9.10 3.98 18.71
N GLN A 51 7.87 3.50 18.53
CA GLN A 51 7.61 2.16 17.94
C GLN A 51 7.75 2.16 16.42
N ALA A 52 7.56 3.33 15.80
CA ALA A 52 7.67 3.48 14.36
C ALA A 52 8.08 4.89 13.98
N TRP A 53 8.74 5.01 12.84
CA TRP A 53 9.24 6.25 12.27
C TRP A 53 8.78 6.43 10.83
N VAL A 54 8.33 7.65 10.49
CA VAL A 54 8.26 8.13 9.11
C VAL A 54 9.34 9.17 8.91
N LEU A 55 10.40 8.82 8.17
CA LEU A 55 11.43 9.78 7.75
C LEU A 55 10.99 10.41 6.43
N ILE A 56 10.88 11.73 6.37
CA ILE A 56 10.55 12.45 5.14
C ILE A 56 11.84 12.98 4.52
N GLY A 57 12.28 12.35 3.44
CA GLY A 57 13.57 12.59 2.81
C GLY A 57 14.01 11.47 1.87
N ALA A 58 15.26 11.53 1.42
CA ALA A 58 15.83 10.48 0.57
C ALA A 58 16.13 9.21 1.36
N VAL A 59 15.84 8.04 0.77
CA VAL A 59 16.14 6.72 1.38
C VAL A 59 17.62 6.57 1.77
N GLY A 60 18.54 7.13 0.98
CA GLY A 60 19.96 7.10 1.29
C GLY A 60 20.37 7.91 2.54
N ILE A 61 19.57 8.90 2.95
CA ILE A 61 19.78 9.61 4.22
C ILE A 61 19.24 8.74 5.35
N ALA A 62 18.02 8.21 5.19
CA ALA A 62 17.39 7.35 6.18
C ALA A 62 18.25 6.12 6.51
N THR A 63 18.85 5.46 5.51
CA THR A 63 19.76 4.32 5.72
C THR A 63 21.00 4.70 6.54
N ARG A 64 21.56 5.90 6.33
CA ARG A 64 22.68 6.40 7.12
C ARG A 64 22.26 6.78 8.54
N PHE A 65 21.04 7.28 8.71
CA PHE A 65 20.48 7.63 10.02
C PHE A 65 20.28 6.42 10.91
N ILE A 66 19.82 5.31 10.33
CA ILE A 66 19.62 4.06 11.08
C ILE A 66 20.87 3.19 11.14
N ALA A 67 21.98 3.55 10.47
CA ALA A 67 23.17 2.70 10.44
C ALA A 67 23.71 2.44 11.86
N GLY A 68 23.78 1.17 12.27
CA GLY A 68 24.24 0.75 13.59
C GLY A 68 23.24 0.93 14.74
N LEU A 69 22.01 1.39 14.46
CA LEU A 69 20.95 1.50 15.47
C LEU A 69 20.10 0.22 15.64
N PRO A 70 19.71 -0.51 14.58
CA PRO A 70 18.97 -1.77 14.71
C PRO A 70 19.73 -2.81 15.53
N ARG A 71 19.02 -3.55 16.38
CA ARG A 71 19.56 -4.59 17.27
C ARG A 71 18.80 -5.90 17.17
N ASP A 72 17.47 -5.85 17.12
CA ASP A 72 16.61 -7.02 17.08
C ASP A 72 15.37 -6.75 16.23
N LYS A 73 15.19 -7.54 15.18
CA LYS A 73 14.08 -7.43 14.22
C LYS A 73 12.68 -7.48 14.85
N HIS A 74 12.54 -8.02 16.06
CA HIS A 74 11.28 -8.14 16.78
C HIS A 74 10.96 -6.93 17.68
N THR A 75 11.97 -6.14 18.04
CA THR A 75 11.81 -5.01 18.98
C THR A 75 12.26 -3.67 18.40
N ASP A 76 13.04 -3.69 17.31
CA ASP A 76 13.46 -2.51 16.59
C ASP A 76 12.24 -1.75 16.05
N PRO A 77 12.25 -0.41 16.11
CA PRO A 77 11.19 0.40 15.53
C PRO A 77 11.00 0.13 14.04
N ALA A 78 9.74 0.12 13.58
CA ALA A 78 9.45 0.19 12.15
C ALA A 78 9.97 1.51 11.56
N VAL A 79 10.48 1.46 10.33
CA VAL A 79 10.90 2.67 9.62
C VAL A 79 10.31 2.67 8.22
N VAL A 80 9.57 3.74 7.92
CA VAL A 80 9.09 4.08 6.58
C VAL A 80 9.78 5.35 6.11
N VAL A 81 10.19 5.38 4.84
CA VAL A 81 10.71 6.59 4.19
C VAL A 81 9.69 7.11 3.21
N LEU A 82 9.29 8.37 3.37
CA LEU A 82 8.49 9.11 2.39
C LEU A 82 9.40 10.10 1.68
N ASP A 83 9.46 10.10 0.35
CA ASP A 83 10.24 11.14 -0.34
C ASP A 83 9.57 12.53 -0.22
N ASP A 84 10.36 13.60 -0.40
CA ASP A 84 9.90 14.99 -0.23
C ASP A 84 8.66 15.35 -1.06
N ALA A 85 8.44 14.67 -2.20
CA ALA A 85 7.31 14.89 -3.09
C ALA A 85 6.14 13.91 -2.85
N ALA A 86 6.22 13.08 -1.80
CA ALA A 86 5.25 12.07 -1.43
C ALA A 86 4.86 11.13 -2.59
N ARG A 87 5.85 10.69 -3.37
CA ARG A 87 5.67 9.78 -4.50
C ARG A 87 5.77 8.31 -4.08
N PHE A 88 6.60 8.01 -3.09
CA PHE A 88 6.89 6.67 -2.62
C PHE A 88 6.96 6.62 -1.10
N ALA A 89 6.24 5.67 -0.50
CA ALA A 89 6.34 5.32 0.91
C ALA A 89 7.04 3.96 1.03
N VAL A 90 8.33 3.96 1.34
CA VAL A 90 9.20 2.77 1.33
C VAL A 90 9.28 2.15 2.72
N ALA A 91 8.87 0.89 2.88
CA ALA A 91 9.10 0.12 4.09
C ALA A 91 10.59 -0.26 4.20
N LEU A 92 11.34 0.43 5.07
CA LEU A 92 12.80 0.33 5.15
C LEU A 92 13.29 -0.65 6.22
N LEU A 93 12.70 -0.65 7.42
CA LEU A 93 13.09 -1.51 8.54
C LEU A 93 11.84 -2.01 9.27
N GLY A 94 11.85 -3.26 9.75
CA GLY A 94 10.74 -3.82 10.51
C GLY A 94 9.52 -4.13 9.63
N GLY A 95 9.73 -4.77 8.47
CA GLY A 95 8.73 -5.00 7.41
C GLY A 95 7.39 -5.59 7.86
N HIS A 96 7.15 -6.88 7.61
CA HIS A 96 5.86 -7.52 7.92
C HIS A 96 5.61 -7.58 9.43
N GLU A 97 6.55 -8.14 10.19
CA GLU A 97 6.41 -8.36 11.64
C GLU A 97 6.52 -7.05 12.45
N GLY A 98 7.39 -6.12 12.03
CA GLY A 98 7.60 -4.85 12.73
C GLY A 98 6.56 -3.77 12.40
N GLY A 99 5.71 -3.99 11.39
CA GLY A 99 4.62 -3.08 11.02
C GLY A 99 4.98 -2.01 9.97
N ALA A 100 6.21 -1.97 9.45
CA ALA A 100 6.60 -1.00 8.43
C ALA A 100 5.84 -1.19 7.10
N ASN A 101 5.48 -2.43 6.76
CA ASN A 101 4.65 -2.69 5.58
C ASN A 101 3.28 -2.00 5.73
N ALA A 102 2.59 -2.26 6.84
CA ALA A 102 1.29 -1.67 7.13
C ALA A 102 1.37 -0.13 7.19
N LEU A 103 2.41 0.41 7.83
CA LEU A 103 2.65 1.85 7.90
C LEU A 103 2.92 2.46 6.51
N ALA A 104 3.64 1.78 5.62
CA ALA A 104 3.87 2.26 4.26
C ALA A 104 2.56 2.40 3.48
N TYR A 105 1.64 1.43 3.59
CA TYR A 105 0.29 1.56 3.03
C TYR A 105 -0.52 2.67 3.69
N ALA A 106 -0.42 2.85 5.00
CA ALA A 106 -1.11 3.94 5.70
C ALA A 106 -0.64 5.32 5.23
N VAL A 107 0.68 5.54 5.16
CA VAL A 107 1.29 6.77 4.65
C VAL A 107 0.93 6.98 3.17
N ALA A 108 0.96 5.93 2.36
CA ALA A 108 0.53 5.97 0.96
C ALA A 108 -0.91 6.45 0.80
N ARG A 109 -1.86 5.89 1.57
CA ARG A 109 -3.26 6.34 1.54
C ARG A 109 -3.43 7.79 1.97
N ALA A 110 -2.66 8.24 2.95
CA ALA A 110 -2.71 9.63 3.44
C ALA A 110 -2.17 10.65 2.44
N THR A 111 -1.29 10.24 1.53
CA THR A 111 -0.51 11.16 0.70
C THR A 111 -0.71 10.99 -0.80
N GLY A 112 -1.28 9.86 -1.23
CA GLY A 112 -1.29 9.45 -2.64
C GLY A 112 0.03 8.80 -3.10
N ALA A 113 1.00 8.57 -2.20
CA ALA A 113 2.23 7.90 -2.54
C ALA A 113 2.00 6.43 -2.96
N VAL A 114 2.95 5.87 -3.70
CA VAL A 114 3.00 4.43 -3.96
C VAL A 114 3.68 3.72 -2.78
N PRO A 115 3.02 2.75 -2.13
CA PRO A 115 3.69 1.93 -1.12
C PRO A 115 4.73 1.03 -1.79
N VAL A 116 5.95 1.02 -1.26
CA VAL A 116 7.04 0.17 -1.74
C VAL A 116 7.37 -0.85 -0.66
N VAL A 117 6.93 -2.09 -0.90
CA VAL A 117 7.10 -3.24 -0.02
C VAL A 117 7.80 -4.35 -0.79
N THR A 118 8.90 -4.85 -0.24
CA THR A 118 9.80 -5.82 -0.92
C THR A 118 10.07 -7.07 -0.09
N THR A 119 9.35 -7.26 1.00
CA THR A 119 9.49 -8.38 1.93
C THR A 119 9.12 -9.72 1.27
N ALA A 120 9.82 -10.79 1.66
CA ALA A 120 9.61 -12.13 1.10
C ALA A 120 8.19 -12.67 1.36
N THR A 121 7.59 -12.33 2.50
CA THR A 121 6.22 -12.72 2.87
C THR A 121 5.19 -12.24 1.86
N GLU A 122 5.35 -11.03 1.31
CA GLU A 122 4.47 -10.46 0.30
C GLU A 122 4.84 -10.93 -1.11
N ALA A 123 6.12 -11.23 -1.37
CA ALA A 123 6.59 -11.70 -2.66
C ALA A 123 6.02 -13.08 -3.05
N VAL A 124 5.69 -13.93 -2.08
CA VAL A 124 5.10 -15.26 -2.31
C VAL A 124 3.58 -15.26 -2.45
N LYS A 125 2.91 -14.10 -2.26
CA LYS A 125 1.46 -13.95 -2.38
C LYS A 125 1.11 -13.47 -3.79
N PRO A 126 0.55 -14.34 -4.66
CA PRO A 126 0.42 -14.00 -6.07
C PRO A 126 -0.83 -13.16 -6.38
N LEU A 127 -1.82 -13.12 -5.48
CA LEU A 127 -3.13 -12.55 -5.80
C LEU A 127 -3.23 -11.09 -5.36
N THR A 128 -3.80 -10.26 -6.23
CA THR A 128 -4.21 -8.90 -5.94
C THR A 128 -5.70 -8.77 -6.21
N LEU A 129 -6.44 -8.25 -5.23
CA LEU A 129 -7.88 -8.05 -5.35
C LEU A 129 -8.17 -6.61 -5.73
N GLY A 130 -8.96 -6.42 -6.76
CA GLY A 130 -9.60 -5.14 -7.03
C GLY A 130 -11.00 -5.15 -6.45
N VAL A 131 -11.34 -4.17 -5.62
CA VAL A 131 -12.65 -4.11 -4.95
C VAL A 131 -13.34 -2.79 -5.25
N GLY A 132 -14.57 -2.89 -5.74
CA GLY A 132 -15.54 -1.79 -5.80
C GLY A 132 -16.78 -2.16 -4.99
N CYS A 133 -17.47 -1.17 -4.44
CA CYS A 133 -18.70 -1.40 -3.69
C CYS A 133 -19.67 -0.22 -3.79
N ARG A 134 -20.95 -0.49 -3.48
CA ARG A 134 -21.93 0.54 -3.13
C ARG A 134 -21.60 1.14 -1.77
N ARG A 135 -22.07 2.37 -1.51
CA ARG A 135 -21.85 3.02 -0.21
C ARG A 135 -22.51 2.22 0.91
N GLY A 136 -21.82 2.11 2.04
CA GLY A 136 -22.38 1.53 3.27
C GLY A 136 -22.59 0.01 3.24
N VAL A 137 -21.95 -0.72 2.32
CA VAL A 137 -21.88 -2.19 2.43
C VAL A 137 -21.09 -2.59 3.69
N SER A 138 -21.49 -3.69 4.32
CA SER A 138 -20.82 -4.22 5.51
C SER A 138 -19.56 -5.03 5.17
N ALA A 139 -18.70 -5.24 6.17
CA ALA A 139 -17.50 -6.07 6.01
C ALA A 139 -17.85 -7.52 5.65
N GLU A 140 -18.98 -8.04 6.14
CA GLU A 140 -19.48 -9.37 5.82
C GLU A 140 -19.91 -9.47 4.36
N GLN A 141 -20.51 -8.41 3.81
CA GLN A 141 -20.85 -8.36 2.38
C GLN A 141 -19.59 -8.35 1.51
N ILE A 142 -18.55 -7.60 1.92
CA ILE A 142 -17.23 -7.64 1.25
C ILE A 142 -16.65 -9.05 1.33
N ALA A 143 -16.63 -9.67 2.51
CA ALA A 143 -16.09 -11.01 2.73
C ALA A 143 -16.81 -12.08 1.89
N ALA A 144 -18.13 -12.01 1.77
CA ALA A 144 -18.91 -12.91 0.93
C ALA A 144 -18.54 -12.75 -0.56
N ALA A 145 -18.39 -11.51 -1.03
CA ALA A 145 -18.01 -11.23 -2.41
C ALA A 145 -16.57 -11.64 -2.73
N VAL A 146 -15.63 -11.42 -1.80
CA VAL A 146 -14.24 -11.86 -1.96
C VAL A 146 -14.14 -13.39 -1.95
N THR A 147 -14.81 -14.05 -1.01
CA THR A 147 -14.85 -15.53 -0.96
C THR A 147 -15.42 -16.11 -2.25
N HIS A 148 -16.49 -15.49 -2.78
CA HIS A 148 -17.08 -15.89 -4.06
C HIS A 148 -16.10 -15.70 -5.23
N ALA A 149 -15.40 -14.56 -5.29
CA ALA A 149 -14.48 -14.24 -6.37
C ALA A 149 -13.19 -15.08 -6.33
N LEU A 150 -12.70 -15.44 -5.14
CA LEU A 150 -11.51 -16.28 -5.00
C LEU A 150 -11.73 -17.72 -5.48
N ALA A 151 -12.98 -18.18 -5.60
CA ALA A 151 -13.33 -19.45 -6.26
C ALA A 151 -12.47 -20.68 -5.87
N GLY A 152 -12.02 -20.75 -4.61
CA GLY A 152 -11.18 -21.84 -4.09
C GLY A 152 -9.72 -21.48 -3.82
N HIS A 153 -9.25 -20.31 -4.27
CA HIS A 153 -7.95 -19.76 -3.85
C HIS A 153 -8.00 -19.33 -2.37
N PRO A 154 -6.98 -19.64 -1.56
CA PRO A 154 -6.96 -19.27 -0.16
C PRO A 154 -6.71 -17.76 0.00
N LEU A 155 -7.33 -17.16 1.01
CA LEU A 155 -7.13 -15.72 1.29
C LEU A 155 -5.67 -15.39 1.63
N SER A 156 -4.90 -16.36 2.13
CA SER A 156 -3.46 -16.22 2.40
C SER A 156 -2.63 -15.88 1.16
N ASP A 157 -3.13 -16.20 -0.04
CA ASP A 157 -2.47 -15.90 -1.31
C ASP A 157 -2.70 -14.44 -1.75
N VAL A 158 -3.59 -13.72 -1.07
CA VAL A 158 -3.89 -12.30 -1.35
C VAL A 158 -2.82 -11.41 -0.72
N ARG A 159 -2.10 -10.71 -1.59
CA ARG A 159 -1.05 -9.73 -1.25
C ARG A 159 -1.63 -8.41 -0.80
N GLU A 160 -2.58 -7.87 -1.54
CA GLU A 160 -3.18 -6.55 -1.29
C GLU A 160 -4.59 -6.46 -1.88
N VAL A 161 -5.36 -5.51 -1.34
CA VAL A 161 -6.64 -5.07 -1.88
C VAL A 161 -6.47 -3.68 -2.47
N ALA A 162 -7.01 -3.45 -3.66
CA ALA A 162 -6.91 -2.21 -4.40
C ALA A 162 -8.29 -1.61 -4.68
N THR A 163 -8.42 -0.30 -4.51
CA THR A 163 -9.65 0.45 -4.82
C THR A 163 -9.35 1.86 -5.32
N VAL A 164 -10.39 2.65 -5.57
CA VAL A 164 -10.32 4.05 -6.00
C VAL A 164 -10.57 5.01 -4.82
N ASP A 165 -10.04 6.22 -4.89
CA ASP A 165 -10.19 7.30 -3.88
C ASP A 165 -11.63 7.48 -3.33
N LEU A 166 -12.66 7.39 -4.17
CA LEU A 166 -14.07 7.47 -3.75
C LEU A 166 -14.50 6.41 -2.73
N LYS A 167 -13.71 5.34 -2.59
CA LYS A 167 -13.97 4.20 -1.72
C LYS A 167 -12.93 4.04 -0.61
N ALA A 168 -12.00 4.99 -0.49
CA ALA A 168 -10.95 4.97 0.52
C ALA A 168 -11.51 4.97 1.95
N ASP A 169 -12.62 5.69 2.18
CA ASP A 169 -13.25 5.85 3.50
C ASP A 169 -14.47 4.93 3.71
N GLU A 170 -14.69 3.94 2.84
CA GLU A 170 -15.82 3.02 3.01
C GLU A 170 -15.55 2.07 4.20
N THR A 171 -16.32 2.24 5.27
CA THR A 171 -16.10 1.58 6.56
C THR A 171 -16.10 0.06 6.46
N GLY A 172 -16.98 -0.53 5.64
CA GLY A 172 -17.02 -1.98 5.43
C GLY A 172 -15.77 -2.53 4.73
N LEU A 173 -15.19 -1.77 3.80
CA LEU A 173 -13.95 -2.16 3.12
C LEU A 173 -12.75 -2.03 4.07
N LEU A 174 -12.67 -0.94 4.82
CA LEU A 174 -11.62 -0.73 5.83
C LEU A 174 -11.67 -1.82 6.91
N ALA A 175 -12.85 -2.10 7.45
CA ALA A 175 -13.03 -3.14 8.46
C ALA A 175 -12.70 -4.54 7.91
N TYR A 176 -13.06 -4.84 6.66
CA TYR A 176 -12.67 -6.09 6.01
C TYR A 176 -11.14 -6.22 5.91
N CYS A 177 -10.46 -5.18 5.40
CA CYS A 177 -9.01 -5.16 5.27
C CYS A 177 -8.30 -5.29 6.63
N GLU A 178 -8.77 -4.57 7.65
CA GLU A 178 -8.22 -4.64 9.01
C GLU A 178 -8.39 -6.04 9.62
N THR A 179 -9.60 -6.60 9.56
CA THR A 179 -9.92 -7.93 10.13
C THR A 179 -9.07 -9.05 9.51
N HIS A 180 -8.76 -8.94 8.22
CA HIS A 180 -8.00 -9.98 7.49
C HIS A 180 -6.52 -9.62 7.32
N THR A 181 -6.07 -8.53 7.95
CA THR A 181 -4.67 -8.06 7.88
C THR A 181 -4.21 -7.81 6.43
N LEU A 182 -5.13 -7.39 5.57
CA LEU A 182 -4.87 -7.11 4.16
C LEU A 182 -4.60 -5.61 3.96
N PRO A 183 -3.47 -5.23 3.35
CA PRO A 183 -3.22 -3.83 3.06
C PRO A 183 -4.19 -3.32 1.98
N LEU A 184 -4.68 -2.10 2.17
CA LEU A 184 -5.53 -1.39 1.21
C LEU A 184 -4.70 -0.35 0.44
N ARG A 185 -4.65 -0.50 -0.88
CA ARG A 185 -4.10 0.46 -1.83
C ARG A 185 -5.22 1.27 -2.48
N VAL A 186 -5.04 2.58 -2.55
CA VAL A 186 -6.01 3.52 -3.10
C VAL A 186 -5.39 4.22 -4.30
N PHE A 187 -6.10 4.22 -5.42
CA PHE A 187 -5.72 4.94 -6.64
C PHE A 187 -6.55 6.20 -6.81
N ALA A 188 -5.93 7.29 -7.26
CA ALA A 188 -6.67 8.48 -7.64
C ALA A 188 -7.51 8.19 -8.89
N ARG A 189 -8.69 8.81 -9.00
CA ARG A 189 -9.54 8.67 -10.19
C ARG A 189 -8.79 9.01 -11.49
N ALA A 190 -7.92 10.02 -11.44
CA ALA A 190 -7.12 10.45 -12.60
C ALA A 190 -6.17 9.36 -13.12
N ASP A 191 -5.61 8.54 -12.22
CA ASP A 191 -4.69 7.45 -12.58
C ASP A 191 -5.38 6.34 -13.34
N LEU A 192 -6.66 6.10 -13.02
CA LEU A 192 -7.50 5.11 -13.70
C LEU A 192 -8.02 5.62 -15.06
N ALA A 193 -8.24 6.93 -15.21
CA ALA A 193 -8.75 7.51 -16.45
C ALA A 193 -7.71 7.53 -17.57
N GLY A 194 -6.43 7.56 -17.22
CA GLY A 194 -5.31 7.71 -18.16
C GLY A 194 -4.85 6.43 -18.86
N ARG A 195 -5.48 5.26 -18.62
CA ARG A 195 -5.04 3.98 -19.21
C ARG A 195 -6.17 3.24 -19.90
N ALA A 196 -5.92 2.83 -21.14
CA ALA A 196 -6.79 1.90 -21.87
C ALA A 196 -6.57 0.48 -21.32
N TYR A 197 -7.40 0.06 -20.36
CA TYR A 197 -7.38 -1.33 -19.88
C TYR A 197 -8.09 -2.20 -20.92
N VAL A 198 -7.32 -3.05 -21.58
CA VAL A 198 -7.79 -3.94 -22.65
C VAL A 198 -8.47 -5.16 -22.02
N THR A 199 -9.78 -5.08 -21.82
CA THR A 199 -10.70 -6.23 -21.84
C THR A 199 -12.01 -5.75 -22.48
N GLN A 200 -12.30 -6.25 -23.69
CA GLN A 200 -13.53 -6.05 -24.51
C GLN A 200 -14.22 -4.65 -24.36
N PRO A 201 -13.96 -3.69 -25.27
CA PRO A 201 -14.62 -2.39 -25.22
C PRO A 201 -16.14 -2.57 -25.41
N SER A 202 -16.93 -2.12 -24.44
CA SER A 202 -18.39 -2.01 -24.59
C SER A 202 -18.77 -0.55 -24.79
N ASP A 203 -19.55 -0.27 -25.83
CA ASP A 203 -20.01 1.06 -26.24
C ASP A 203 -20.73 1.85 -25.14
N TRP A 204 -21.14 1.17 -24.06
CA TRP A 204 -21.81 1.74 -22.90
C TRP A 204 -20.86 2.52 -21.96
N VAL A 205 -19.57 2.17 -21.93
CA VAL A 205 -18.58 2.74 -21.00
C VAL A 205 -18.17 4.17 -21.37
N GLN A 206 -18.17 4.51 -22.66
CA GLN A 206 -17.84 5.87 -23.12
C GLN A 206 -18.89 6.91 -22.72
N GLN A 207 -20.16 6.52 -22.55
CA GLN A 207 -21.26 7.49 -22.51
C GLN A 207 -21.63 8.01 -21.12
N ASN A 208 -21.22 7.39 -20.00
CA ASN A 208 -21.80 7.75 -18.69
C ASN A 208 -20.88 7.88 -17.46
N VAL A 209 -19.60 7.47 -17.45
CA VAL A 209 -18.84 7.39 -16.16
C VAL A 209 -17.41 7.92 -16.16
N GLY A 210 -16.73 8.04 -17.31
CA GLY A 210 -15.34 8.53 -17.33
C GLY A 210 -14.32 7.65 -16.61
N LEU A 211 -14.68 6.40 -16.27
CA LEU A 211 -13.81 5.29 -15.87
C LEU A 211 -14.43 3.95 -16.34
N PRO A 212 -13.64 3.01 -16.89
CA PRO A 212 -14.16 1.72 -17.40
C PRO A 212 -14.59 0.71 -16.32
N GLY A 213 -14.38 1.01 -15.04
CA GLY A 213 -14.68 0.15 -13.91
C GLY A 213 -13.84 0.55 -12.69
N VAL A 214 -14.04 -0.09 -11.55
CA VAL A 214 -13.20 0.11 -10.35
C VAL A 214 -12.34 -1.12 -10.09
N CYS A 215 -12.96 -2.29 -9.87
CA CYS A 215 -12.24 -3.49 -9.44
C CYS A 215 -11.13 -3.92 -10.41
N GLU A 216 -11.43 -4.16 -11.69
CA GLU A 216 -10.42 -4.61 -12.67
C GLU A 216 -9.24 -3.64 -12.84
N PRO A 217 -9.45 -2.33 -13.13
CA PRO A 217 -8.32 -1.43 -13.36
C PRO A 217 -7.51 -1.19 -12.09
N CYS A 218 -8.13 -1.16 -10.90
CA CYS A 218 -7.39 -1.06 -9.64
C CYS A 218 -6.52 -2.31 -9.40
N ALA A 219 -7.03 -3.52 -9.66
CA ALA A 219 -6.25 -4.76 -9.51
C ALA A 219 -5.05 -4.79 -10.47
N LEU A 220 -5.28 -4.44 -11.73
CA LEU A 220 -4.24 -4.43 -12.77
C LEU A 220 -3.18 -3.34 -12.54
N LEU A 221 -3.57 -2.17 -12.01
CA LEU A 221 -2.61 -1.14 -11.62
C LEU A 221 -1.77 -1.55 -10.41
N ALA A 222 -2.40 -2.22 -9.44
CA ALA A 222 -1.71 -2.71 -8.26
C ALA A 222 -0.71 -3.82 -8.60
N SER A 223 -1.00 -4.61 -9.64
CA SER A 223 -0.13 -5.68 -10.12
C SER A 223 0.23 -5.52 -11.61
N PRO A 224 1.21 -4.66 -11.97
CA PRO A 224 1.49 -4.29 -13.36
C PRO A 224 1.95 -5.43 -14.29
N ARG A 225 2.43 -6.55 -13.73
CA ARG A 225 2.82 -7.75 -14.48
C ARG A 225 1.78 -8.87 -14.37
N GLY A 226 0.74 -8.65 -13.59
CA GLY A 226 -0.25 -9.67 -13.29
C GLY A 226 -1.28 -9.82 -14.41
N GLU A 227 -1.87 -11.00 -14.47
CA GLU A 227 -2.92 -11.35 -15.42
C GLU A 227 -4.27 -11.44 -14.70
N LEU A 228 -5.33 -10.93 -15.35
CA LEU A 228 -6.68 -11.03 -14.82
C LEU A 228 -7.16 -12.48 -14.91
N ILE A 229 -7.23 -13.18 -13.78
CA ILE A 229 -7.66 -14.58 -13.70
C ILE A 229 -9.14 -14.72 -13.34
N VAL A 230 -9.71 -13.72 -12.66
CA VAL A 230 -11.14 -13.63 -12.38
C VAL A 230 -11.61 -12.24 -12.79
N PRO A 231 -12.38 -12.11 -13.91
CA PRO A 231 -13.03 -10.87 -14.29
C PRO A 231 -14.00 -10.37 -13.22
N LYS A 232 -14.53 -9.15 -13.38
CA LYS A 232 -15.49 -8.56 -12.46
C LYS A 232 -16.64 -9.52 -12.14
N THR A 233 -16.66 -9.97 -10.90
CA THR A 233 -17.81 -10.65 -10.28
C THR A 233 -18.59 -9.64 -9.44
N ALA A 234 -19.89 -9.84 -9.29
CA ALA A 234 -20.75 -8.94 -8.52
C ALA A 234 -21.62 -9.74 -7.55
N LEU A 235 -21.58 -9.38 -6.27
CA LEU A 235 -22.38 -10.00 -5.23
C LEU A 235 -22.79 -8.96 -4.19
N ASN A 236 -24.09 -8.86 -3.90
CA ASN A 236 -24.64 -8.01 -2.82
C ASN A 236 -24.16 -6.55 -2.81
N GLY A 237 -23.97 -5.95 -3.99
CA GLY A 237 -23.49 -4.57 -4.13
C GLY A 237 -21.99 -4.37 -4.01
N VAL A 238 -21.22 -5.47 -3.99
CA VAL A 238 -19.77 -5.50 -4.05
C VAL A 238 -19.35 -6.11 -5.38
N THR A 239 -18.27 -5.59 -5.96
CA THR A 239 -17.66 -6.11 -7.18
C THR A 239 -16.20 -6.40 -6.94
N VAL A 240 -15.75 -7.59 -7.33
CA VAL A 240 -14.37 -8.05 -7.10
C VAL A 240 -13.77 -8.56 -8.41
N ALA A 241 -12.51 -8.23 -8.65
CA ALA A 241 -11.68 -8.80 -9.70
C ALA A 241 -10.39 -9.35 -9.08
N VAL A 242 -9.85 -10.43 -9.64
CA VAL A 242 -8.63 -11.08 -9.12
C VAL A 242 -7.56 -11.08 -10.21
N VAL A 243 -6.40 -10.54 -9.88
CA VAL A 243 -5.21 -10.54 -10.72
C VAL A 243 -4.12 -11.40 -10.08
N GLU A 244 -3.48 -12.26 -10.87
CA GLU A 244 -2.38 -13.12 -10.43
C GLU A 244 -1.04 -12.62 -11.00
N ASP A 245 -0.05 -12.32 -10.16
CA ASP A 245 1.35 -12.10 -10.54
C ASP A 245 2.22 -13.19 -9.90
N ARG A 246 2.77 -14.06 -10.75
CA ARG A 246 3.61 -15.20 -10.34
C ARG A 246 5.09 -14.83 -10.13
N GLY A 247 5.41 -13.54 -10.11
CA GLY A 247 6.75 -13.05 -9.94
C GLY A 247 7.61 -13.15 -11.21
N TRP A 248 8.89 -12.80 -11.06
CA TRP A 248 9.85 -13.03 -12.15
C TRP A 248 10.15 -14.52 -12.26
N ARG A 249 10.11 -15.06 -13.48
CA ARG A 249 10.53 -16.43 -13.80
C ARG A 249 11.56 -16.36 -14.93
N PRO A 250 12.64 -17.17 -14.88
CA PRO A 250 13.53 -17.34 -16.03
C PRO A 250 12.71 -17.78 -17.24
N THR A 251 13.00 -17.22 -18.41
CA THR A 251 12.36 -17.62 -19.66
C THR A 251 12.89 -19.01 -20.05
N GLU A 252 12.22 -20.10 -19.66
CA GLU A 252 12.55 -21.44 -20.14
C GLU A 252 11.54 -21.93 -21.19
N GLN A 253 12.06 -22.10 -22.42
CA GLN A 253 11.59 -22.98 -23.51
C GLN A 253 10.22 -22.68 -24.17
N ILE A 254 10.22 -21.71 -25.10
CA ILE A 254 9.33 -21.74 -26.30
C ILE A 254 9.83 -22.78 -27.35
N ALA A 255 10.96 -23.46 -27.09
CA ALA A 255 11.44 -24.56 -27.93
C ALA A 255 10.87 -25.90 -27.45
N GLY A 256 9.69 -26.27 -27.96
CA GLY A 256 9.08 -27.58 -27.73
C GLY A 256 7.75 -27.82 -28.45
N GLY A 257 7.45 -27.05 -29.49
CA GLY A 257 6.36 -27.34 -30.42
C GLY A 257 6.80 -28.38 -31.44
N GLN A 258 6.30 -29.60 -31.24
CA GLN A 258 6.23 -30.77 -32.11
C GLN A 258 6.60 -30.55 -33.59
N ALA A 259 7.54 -31.37 -34.07
CA ALA A 259 7.56 -31.85 -35.46
C ALA A 259 6.62 -33.07 -35.58
#